data_AF-A0A926IFJ7-F1
#
_entry.id   AF-A0A926IFJ7-F1
#
_cell.length_a   1.000
_cell.length_b   1.000
_cell.length_c   1.000
_cell.angle_alpha   90.00
_cell.angle_beta   90.00
_cell.angle_gamma   90.00
#
_symmetry.space_group_name_H-M   'P 1'
#
loop_
_entity.id
_entity.type
_entity.pdbx_description
1 polymer ?
#
loop_
_entity_poly.entity_id
_entity_poly.type
_entity_poly.pdbx_seq_one_letter_code
_entity_poly.pdbx_strand_id
1 'polypeptide(L)'
;MDIKRLDGMAKAGEELPQGLASYKQNYYIASRGLYKQYERGEIDLTRARIEKAELMEAYKEGEWEWEYFLKLHPILDKLQQLAKEGSNSVVEFEILELIEKLLK
;
A
#
# COMPACT_ATOMS: atom_id res chain seq x y z
N MET A 1 10.32 -0.22 -2.46
CA MET A 1 10.60 1.21 -2.69
C MET A 1 9.84 2.00 -1.64
N ASP A 2 10.51 2.92 -0.93
CA ASP A 2 9.88 3.74 0.10
C ASP A 2 9.27 5.04 -0.48
N ILE A 3 8.49 5.72 0.34
CA ILE A 3 7.79 6.96 -0.02
C ILE A 3 8.74 8.12 -0.34
N LYS A 4 9.90 8.22 0.33
CA LYS A 4 10.86 9.31 0.09
C LYS A 4 11.46 9.21 -1.31
N ARG A 5 11.78 7.99 -1.73
CA ARG A 5 12.27 7.73 -3.08
C ARG A 5 11.20 7.99 -4.13
N LEU A 6 9.96 7.56 -3.90
CA LEU A 6 8.83 7.87 -4.80
C LEU A 6 8.61 9.38 -4.94
N ASP A 7 8.70 10.11 -3.84
CA ASP A 7 8.56 11.57 -3.82
C ASP A 7 9.67 12.27 -4.61
N GLY A 8 10.93 11.86 -4.40
CA GLY A 8 12.08 12.36 -5.14
C GLY A 8 11.92 12.14 -6.65
N MET A 9 11.50 10.95 -7.06
CA MET A 9 11.24 10.62 -8.47
C MET A 9 10.08 11.44 -9.05
N ALA A 10 8.99 11.61 -8.29
CA ALA A 10 7.83 12.39 -8.71
C ALA A 10 8.20 13.86 -8.94
N LYS A 11 9.02 14.44 -8.06
CA LYS A 11 9.56 15.80 -8.19
C LYS A 11 10.49 15.93 -9.38
N ALA A 12 11.38 14.97 -9.59
CA ALA A 12 12.31 14.95 -10.72
C ALA A 12 11.61 14.66 -12.07
N GLY A 13 10.38 14.14 -12.05
CA GLY A 13 9.61 13.78 -13.24
C GLY A 13 10.12 12.51 -13.94
N GLU A 14 10.83 11.64 -13.22
CA GLU A 14 11.36 10.36 -13.71
C GLU A 14 10.25 9.41 -14.16
N GLU A 15 10.55 8.31 -14.86
CA GLU A 15 9.54 7.33 -15.23
C GLU A 15 9.03 6.52 -14.02
N LEU A 16 7.74 6.17 -14.02
CA LEU A 16 7.16 5.32 -12.98
C LEU A 16 7.68 3.88 -13.12
N PRO A 17 8.29 3.29 -12.08
CA PRO A 17 8.74 1.90 -12.10
C PRO A 17 7.57 0.92 -12.28
N GLN A 18 7.80 -0.11 -13.09
CA GLN A 18 6.85 -1.20 -13.27
C GLN A 18 6.77 -2.12 -12.03
N GLY A 19 5.61 -2.75 -11.83
CA GLY A 19 5.41 -3.75 -10.76
C GLY A 19 5.27 -3.18 -9.35
N LEU A 20 5.14 -1.86 -9.19
CA LEU A 20 4.81 -1.26 -7.90
C LEU A 20 3.38 -1.62 -7.49
N ALA A 21 3.15 -1.78 -6.18
CA ALA A 21 1.79 -1.89 -5.64
C ALA A 21 0.98 -0.62 -5.99
N SER A 22 -0.33 -0.76 -6.19
CA SER A 22 -1.20 0.32 -6.67
C SER A 22 -1.13 1.59 -5.82
N TYR A 23 -1.07 1.46 -4.50
CA TYR A 23 -0.98 2.62 -3.59
C TYR A 23 0.31 3.45 -3.82
N LYS A 24 1.42 2.79 -4.17
CA LYS A 24 2.69 3.44 -4.52
C LYS A 24 2.62 4.16 -5.86
N GLN A 25 1.97 3.54 -6.85
CA GLN A 25 1.74 4.14 -8.16
C GLN A 25 0.88 5.40 -8.03
N ASN A 26 -0.24 5.29 -7.32
CA ASN A 26 -1.17 6.39 -7.09
C ASN A 26 -0.49 7.57 -6.39
N TYR A 27 0.28 7.30 -5.33
CA TYR A 27 1.04 8.34 -4.64
C TYR A 27 2.02 9.06 -5.56
N TYR A 28 2.79 8.32 -6.36
CA TYR A 28 3.74 8.90 -7.30
C TYR A 28 3.04 9.80 -8.34
N ILE A 29 1.96 9.31 -8.96
CA ILE A 29 1.23 10.04 -10.02
C ILE A 29 0.65 11.33 -9.46
N ALA A 30 -0.03 11.25 -8.32
CA ALA A 30 -0.63 12.41 -7.67
C ALA A 30 0.42 13.41 -7.21
N SER A 31 1.51 12.93 -6.60
CA SER A 31 2.63 13.79 -6.16
C SER A 31 3.28 14.53 -7.32
N ARG A 32 3.47 13.85 -8.46
CA ARG A 32 4.01 14.46 -9.68
C ARG A 32 3.08 15.54 -10.22
N GLY A 33 1.78 15.27 -10.25
CA GLY A 33 0.76 16.25 -10.63
C GLY A 33 0.84 17.49 -9.74
N LEU A 34 0.90 17.30 -8.43
CA LEU A 34 0.98 18.38 -7.44
C LEU A 34 2.24 19.24 -7.62
N TYR A 35 3.40 18.63 -7.86
CA TYR A 35 4.61 19.39 -8.17
C TYR A 35 4.47 20.22 -9.44
N LYS A 36 3.87 19.66 -10.50
CA LYS A 36 3.68 20.37 -11.77
C LYS A 36 2.68 21.52 -11.66
N GLN A 37 1.61 21.36 -10.89
CA GLN A 37 0.65 22.44 -10.62
C GLN A 37 1.31 23.59 -9.86
N TYR A 38 2.12 23.27 -8.85
CA TYR A 38 2.87 24.28 -8.10
C TYR A 38 3.92 25.00 -8.97
N GLU A 39 4.70 24.25 -9.77
CA GLU A 39 5.70 24.81 -10.71
C GLU A 39 5.06 25.76 -11.74
N ARG A 40 3.83 25.49 -12.17
CA ARG A 40 3.07 26.32 -13.11
C ARG A 40 2.36 27.51 -12.45
N GLY A 41 2.39 27.61 -11.12
CA GLY A 41 1.67 28.63 -10.37
C GLY A 41 0.15 28.44 -10.36
N GLU A 42 -0.34 27.26 -10.70
CA GLU A 42 -1.78 26.91 -10.64
C GLU A 42 -2.26 26.80 -9.19
N ILE A 43 -1.36 26.44 -8.28
CA ILE A 43 -1.58 26.38 -6.83
C ILE A 43 -0.44 27.08 -6.09
N ASP A 44 -0.72 27.60 -4.90
CA ASP A 44 0.30 28.15 -4.01
C ASP A 44 0.94 27.07 -3.12
N LEU A 45 1.96 27.47 -2.35
CA LEU A 45 2.68 26.57 -1.46
C LEU A 45 1.81 26.05 -0.31
N THR A 46 0.83 26.85 0.13
CA THR A 46 -0.07 26.47 1.22
C THR A 46 -0.96 25.33 0.77
N ARG A 47 -1.59 25.47 -0.39
CA ARG A 47 -2.43 24.44 -1.01
C ARG A 47 -1.63 23.19 -1.32
N ALA A 48 -0.42 23.35 -1.89
CA ALA A 48 0.46 22.22 -2.16
C ALA A 48 0.79 21.42 -0.89
N ARG A 49 1.02 22.07 0.25
CA ARG A 49 1.29 21.38 1.52
C ARG A 49 0.08 20.62 2.06
N ILE A 50 -1.12 21.19 1.95
CA ILE A 50 -2.36 20.56 2.41
C ILE A 50 -2.62 19.30 1.58
N GLU A 51 -2.64 19.42 0.26
CA GLU A 51 -2.88 18.27 -0.61
C GLU A 51 -1.77 17.21 -0.47
N LYS A 52 -0.51 17.64 -0.26
CA LYS A 52 0.56 16.69 0.01
C LYS A 52 0.33 15.89 1.28
N ALA A 53 -0.19 16.50 2.33
CA ALA A 53 -0.53 15.79 3.57
C ALA A 53 -1.64 14.76 3.33
N GLU A 54 -2.68 15.10 2.57
CA GLU A 54 -3.75 14.17 2.18
C GLU A 54 -3.20 12.97 1.40
N LEU A 55 -2.29 13.20 0.44
CA LEU A 55 -1.62 12.12 -0.31
C LEU A 55 -0.78 11.21 0.60
N MET A 56 -0.16 11.77 1.64
CA MET A 56 0.62 10.98 2.60
C MET A 56 -0.28 10.08 3.45
N GLU A 57 -1.45 10.54 3.86
CA GLU A 57 -2.41 9.70 4.59
C GLU A 57 -2.97 8.60 3.70
N ALA A 58 -3.38 8.91 2.47
CA ALA A 58 -3.83 7.91 1.50
C ALA A 58 -2.75 6.86 1.18
N TYR A 59 -1.48 7.26 1.12
CA TYR A 59 -0.37 6.31 0.98
C TYR A 59 -0.29 5.35 2.16
N LYS A 60 -0.38 5.86 3.40
CA LYS A 60 -0.28 5.03 4.61
C LYS A 60 -1.46 4.07 4.73
N GLU A 61 -2.65 4.54 4.42
CA GLU A 61 -3.86 3.71 4.40
C GLU A 61 -3.70 2.59 3.36
N GLY A 62 -3.31 2.93 2.12
CA GLY A 62 -3.07 1.92 1.09
C GLY A 62 -1.92 0.97 1.41
N GLU A 63 -0.88 1.42 2.12
CA GLU A 63 0.20 0.56 2.61
C GLU A 63 -0.32 -0.43 3.65
N TRP A 64 -1.11 0.05 4.61
CA TRP A 64 -1.73 -0.78 5.62
C TRP A 64 -2.68 -1.81 5.02
N GLU A 65 -3.56 -1.40 4.09
CA GLU A 65 -4.48 -2.30 3.39
C GLU A 65 -3.73 -3.38 2.61
N TRP A 66 -2.66 -2.99 1.91
CA TRP A 66 -1.82 -3.91 1.15
C TRP A 66 -1.13 -4.93 2.05
N GLU A 67 -0.53 -4.49 3.15
CA GLU A 67 0.09 -5.39 4.12
C GLU A 67 -0.92 -6.32 4.79
N TYR A 68 -2.10 -5.81 5.14
CA TYR A 68 -3.18 -6.61 5.68
C TYR A 68 -3.64 -7.68 4.69
N PHE A 69 -3.84 -7.30 3.43
CA PHE A 69 -4.19 -8.22 2.35
C PHE A 69 -3.13 -9.33 2.17
N LEU A 70 -1.84 -8.97 2.18
CA LEU A 70 -0.75 -9.96 2.10
C LEU A 70 -0.77 -10.97 3.25
N LYS A 71 -1.13 -10.54 4.47
CA LYS A 71 -1.27 -11.44 5.64
C LYS A 71 -2.48 -12.38 5.55
N LEU A 72 -3.51 -12.04 4.78
CA LEU A 72 -4.68 -12.90 4.58
C LEU A 72 -4.40 -14.11 3.67
N HIS A 73 -3.47 -13.98 2.71
CA HIS A 73 -3.12 -15.06 1.78
C HIS A 73 -2.76 -16.40 2.45
N PRO A 74 -1.84 -16.46 3.41
CA PRO A 74 -1.49 -17.74 4.07
C PRO A 74 -2.67 -18.35 4.84
N ILE A 75 -3.57 -17.53 5.39
CA ILE A 75 -4.78 -18.01 6.06
C ILE A 75 -5.71 -18.67 5.03
N LEU A 76 -5.90 -18.02 3.88
CA LEU A 76 -6.70 -18.57 2.79
C LEU A 76 -6.12 -19.88 2.27
N ASP A 77 -4.80 -19.96 2.06
CA ASP A 77 -4.13 -21.17 1.59
C ASP A 77 -4.35 -22.35 2.56
N LYS A 78 -4.27 -22.09 3.87
CA LYS A 78 -4.51 -23.10 4.91
C LYS A 78 -5.98 -23.50 5.02
N LEU A 79 -6.91 -22.56 4.88
CA LEU A 79 -8.34 -22.87 4.81
C LEU A 79 -8.67 -23.75 3.60
N GLN A 80 -8.05 -23.48 2.45
CA GLN A 80 -8.19 -24.32 1.25
C GLN A 80 -7.55 -25.70 1.44
N GLN A 81 -6.43 -25.79 2.16
CA GLN A 81 -5.83 -27.06 2.55
C GLN A 81 -6.79 -27.89 3.42
N LEU A 82 -7.33 -27.29 4.48
CA LEU A 82 -8.30 -27.94 5.37
C LEU A 82 -9.54 -28.41 4.60
N ALA A 83 -10.08 -27.58 3.70
CA ALA A 83 -11.22 -27.94 2.88
C ALA A 83 -10.99 -29.20 2.00
N LYS A 84 -9.74 -29.45 1.59
CA LYS A 84 -9.36 -30.65 0.82
C LYS A 84 -9.14 -31.87 1.70
N GLU A 85 -8.53 -31.68 2.87
CA GLU A 85 -8.14 -32.76 3.77
C GLU A 85 -9.29 -33.21 4.70
N GLY A 86 -10.33 -32.40 4.85
CA GLY A 86 -11.40 -32.65 5.81
C GLY A 86 -10.99 -32.19 7.21
N SER A 87 -11.20 -33.03 8.23
CA SER A 87 -10.77 -32.69 9.59
C SER A 87 -9.28 -32.92 9.76
N ASN A 88 -8.53 -31.85 10.01
CA ASN A 88 -7.10 -31.88 10.30
C ASN A 88 -6.77 -30.88 11.41
N SER A 89 -6.61 -31.40 12.64
CA SER A 89 -6.37 -30.59 13.83
C SER A 89 -5.07 -29.78 13.79
N VAL A 90 -4.06 -30.25 13.05
CA VAL A 90 -2.81 -29.50 12.87
C VAL A 90 -3.05 -28.26 12.01
N VAL A 91 -3.72 -28.43 10.87
CA VAL A 91 -4.04 -27.31 9.96
C VAL A 91 -5.01 -26.33 10.62
N GLU A 92 -6.01 -26.82 11.36
CA GLU A 92 -6.92 -25.99 12.16
C GLU A 92 -6.16 -25.12 13.17
N PHE A 93 -5.18 -25.70 13.87
CA PHE A 93 -4.35 -24.96 14.84
C PHE A 93 -3.46 -23.92 14.15
N GLU A 94 -2.84 -24.25 13.02
CA GLU A 94 -2.05 -23.29 12.24
C GLU A 94 -2.89 -22.10 11.74
N ILE A 95 -4.13 -22.35 11.31
CA ILE A 95 -5.08 -21.29 10.94
C ILE A 95 -5.36 -20.37 12.12
N LEU A 96 -5.64 -20.93 13.30
CA LEU A 96 -5.89 -20.16 14.52
C LEU A 96 -4.68 -19.29 14.90
N GLU A 97 -3.46 -19.84 14.85
CA GLU A 97 -2.26 -19.06 15.12
C GLU A 97 -2.07 -17.89 14.15
N LEU A 98 -2.35 -18.10 12.85
CA LEU A 98 -2.24 -17.05 11.84
C LEU A 98 -3.29 -15.95 12.07
N ILE A 99 -4.52 -16.32 12.45
CA ILE A 99 -5.57 -15.37 12.81
C ILE A 99 -5.19 -14.59 14.07
N GLU A 100 -4.66 -15.25 15.10
CA GLU A 100 -4.20 -14.56 16.31
C GLU A 100 -3.08 -13.56 16.03
N LYS A 101 -2.14 -13.91 15.14
CA LYS A 101 -1.07 -12.99 14.70
C LYS A 101 -1.60 -11.82 13.89
N LEU A 102 -2.74 -11.97 13.21
CA LEU A 102 -3.38 -10.89 12.46
C LEU A 102 -4.14 -9.92 13.36
N LEU A 103 -4.68 -10.41 14.48
CA LEU A 103 -5.46 -9.63 15.44
C LEU A 103 -4.62 -8.85 16.46
N LYS A 104 -3.32 -9.16 16.58
CA LYS A 104 -2.36 -8.50 17.48
C LYS A 104 -1.50 -7.49 16.73
#